data_AF-A0A2E3UTS1-F1
#
_entry.id   AF-A0A2E3UTS1-F1
#
_cell.length_a   1.000
_cell.length_b   1.000
_cell.length_c   1.000
_cell.angle_alpha   90.00
_cell.angle_beta   90.00
_cell.angle_gamma   90.00
#
_symmetry.space_group_name_H-M   'P 1'
#
loop_
_entity.id
_entity.type
_entity.pdbx_description
1 polymer ?
#
loop_
_entity_poly.entity_id
_entity_poly.type
_entity_poly.pdbx_seq_one_letter_code
_entity_poly.pdbx_strand_id
1 'polypeptide(L)'
;FFTEYKSGKCIYKQAIVEKSQANKSLSVLVREGLVKVHAKLEDIASIFISTGPGSFTGIRVGLAWLYGFLSGLDQNIEVHGESSLKFALEYLSSSVKGKEDTFLLISDTMRSGYLAYMSKSGSIDLSQCSLEDLEVLSNKWKDSKQTIFIDKSWESASCLLSSKQLEHIQYSRLDISNFGVRAMIKQSESLKTSFDCVEPHPYYLKKSSVEERFENIAKELVV
;
A
#
# COMPACT_ATOMS: atom_id res chain seq x y z
N PHE A 1 -4.01 -2.67 -11.59
CA PHE A 1 -3.00 -3.64 -12.08
C PHE A 1 -3.63 -5.02 -12.00
N PHE A 2 -3.41 -5.86 -13.00
CA PHE A 2 -3.85 -7.25 -13.04
C PHE A 2 -2.65 -8.11 -13.40
N THR A 3 -2.40 -9.18 -12.67
CA THR A 3 -1.22 -10.01 -12.85
C THR A 3 -1.59 -11.46 -12.59
N GLU A 4 -1.25 -12.36 -13.50
CA GLU A 4 -1.53 -13.79 -13.38
C GLU A 4 -0.25 -14.60 -13.18
N TYR A 5 -0.40 -15.70 -12.44
CA TYR A 5 0.68 -16.57 -11.99
C TYR A 5 0.41 -18.02 -12.34
N LYS A 6 1.46 -18.72 -12.75
CA LYS A 6 1.49 -20.17 -12.85
C LYS A 6 2.84 -20.68 -12.38
N SER A 7 2.83 -21.59 -11.41
CA SER A 7 4.02 -22.26 -10.88
C SER A 7 5.15 -21.33 -10.40
N GLY A 8 4.81 -20.27 -9.66
CA GLY A 8 5.80 -19.36 -9.05
C GLY A 8 6.52 -18.44 -10.04
N LYS A 9 5.92 -18.19 -11.21
CA LYS A 9 6.42 -17.20 -12.17
C LYS A 9 5.29 -16.29 -12.62
N CYS A 10 5.61 -14.99 -12.75
CA CYS A 10 4.73 -14.01 -13.39
C CYS A 10 4.58 -14.38 -14.86
N ILE A 11 3.40 -14.89 -15.23
CA ILE A 11 3.09 -15.27 -16.62
C ILE A 11 2.41 -14.14 -17.37
N TYR A 12 1.78 -13.20 -16.67
CA TYR A 12 1.16 -12.03 -17.28
C TYR A 12 1.07 -10.85 -16.32
N LYS A 13 1.38 -9.64 -16.80
CA LYS A 13 1.22 -8.39 -16.06
C LYS A 13 0.58 -7.34 -16.96
N GLN A 14 -0.51 -6.74 -16.49
CA GLN A 14 -1.17 -5.63 -17.15
C GLN A 14 -1.42 -4.49 -16.16
N ALA A 15 -0.94 -3.30 -16.52
CA ALA A 15 -1.25 -2.07 -15.84
C ALA A 15 -2.00 -1.16 -16.82
N ILE A 16 -3.17 -0.67 -16.44
CA ILE A 16 -3.74 0.49 -17.14
C ILE A 16 -3.20 1.72 -16.42
N VAL A 17 -2.33 2.46 -17.11
CA VAL A 17 -1.72 3.70 -16.60
C VAL A 17 -2.34 4.93 -17.31
N GLU A 18 -3.01 4.75 -18.45
CA GLU A 18 -3.55 5.84 -19.24
C GLU A 18 -5.02 6.14 -18.94
N LYS A 19 -5.35 7.44 -18.76
CA LYS A 19 -6.72 7.95 -18.59
C LYS A 19 -7.66 7.58 -19.75
N SER A 20 -7.14 7.43 -20.97
CA SER A 20 -7.88 7.03 -22.18
C SER A 20 -8.41 5.58 -22.11
N GLN A 21 -7.74 4.72 -21.36
CA GLN A 21 -8.09 3.31 -21.13
C GLN A 21 -8.69 3.07 -19.74
N ALA A 22 -8.80 4.12 -18.91
CA ALA A 22 -9.36 4.05 -17.56
C ALA A 22 -10.83 3.59 -17.53
N ASN A 23 -11.52 3.63 -18.68
CA ASN A 23 -12.89 3.13 -18.85
C ASN A 23 -12.98 1.62 -19.11
N LYS A 24 -11.86 0.90 -19.28
CA LYS A 24 -11.91 -0.57 -19.29
C LYS A 24 -12.25 -1.07 -17.89
N SER A 25 -13.36 -1.78 -17.76
CA SER A 25 -13.76 -2.38 -16.48
C SER A 25 -12.74 -3.45 -16.06
N LEU A 26 -12.57 -3.63 -14.74
CA LEU A 26 -11.71 -4.68 -14.18
C LEU A 26 -12.03 -6.06 -14.77
N SER A 27 -13.32 -6.34 -15.04
CA SER A 27 -13.76 -7.59 -15.67
C SER A 27 -13.18 -7.79 -17.08
N VAL A 28 -13.03 -6.73 -17.88
CA VAL A 28 -12.41 -6.83 -19.21
C VAL A 28 -10.93 -7.16 -19.07
N LEU A 29 -10.23 -6.54 -18.10
CA LEU A 29 -8.81 -6.80 -17.85
C LEU A 29 -8.55 -8.25 -17.40
N VAL A 30 -9.35 -8.76 -16.47
CA VAL A 30 -9.22 -10.13 -15.99
C VAL A 30 -9.44 -11.12 -17.13
N ARG A 31 -10.51 -10.93 -17.91
CA ARG A 31 -10.79 -11.79 -19.08
C ARG A 31 -9.67 -11.73 -20.13
N GLU A 32 -9.18 -10.53 -20.46
CA GLU A 32 -8.08 -10.37 -21.42
C GLU A 32 -6.80 -11.07 -20.95
N GLY A 33 -6.51 -11.05 -19.64
CA GLY A 33 -5.36 -11.75 -19.08
C GLY A 33 -5.51 -13.27 -19.16
N LEU A 34 -6.63 -13.81 -18.68
CA LEU A 34 -6.91 -15.26 -18.72
C LEU A 34 -6.76 -15.83 -20.13
N VAL A 35 -7.29 -15.11 -21.14
CA VAL A 35 -7.15 -15.48 -22.55
C VAL A 35 -5.69 -15.51 -22.99
N LYS A 36 -4.88 -14.53 -22.59
CA LYS A 36 -3.46 -14.45 -22.97
C LYS A 36 -2.60 -15.53 -22.35
N VAL A 37 -2.97 -16.02 -21.17
CA VAL A 37 -2.24 -17.11 -20.51
C VAL A 37 -2.84 -18.49 -20.76
N HIS A 38 -3.89 -18.56 -21.58
CA HIS A 38 -4.64 -19.78 -21.87
C HIS A 38 -5.18 -20.47 -20.60
N ALA A 39 -5.67 -19.66 -19.66
CA ALA A 39 -6.35 -20.12 -18.43
C ALA A 39 -7.85 -19.81 -18.50
N LYS A 40 -8.60 -20.50 -17.66
CA LYS A 40 -10.02 -20.25 -17.42
C LYS A 40 -10.24 -19.68 -16.02
N LEU A 41 -11.45 -19.22 -15.75
CA LEU A 41 -11.83 -18.73 -14.42
C LEU A 41 -11.67 -19.83 -13.36
N GLU A 42 -11.92 -21.08 -13.74
CA GLU A 42 -11.81 -22.23 -12.84
C GLU A 42 -10.35 -22.54 -12.45
N ASP A 43 -9.38 -22.02 -13.20
CA ASP A 43 -7.95 -22.20 -12.91
C ASP A 43 -7.44 -21.20 -11.85
N ILE A 44 -8.26 -20.25 -11.40
CA ILE A 44 -7.89 -19.26 -10.38
C ILE A 44 -7.95 -19.90 -8.99
N ALA A 45 -6.79 -20.19 -8.40
CA ALA A 45 -6.69 -20.73 -7.05
C ALA A 45 -6.89 -19.67 -5.95
N SER A 46 -6.39 -18.45 -6.19
CA SER A 46 -6.35 -17.39 -5.18
C SER A 46 -6.36 -16.00 -5.80
N ILE A 47 -6.93 -15.01 -5.10
CA ILE A 47 -6.93 -13.60 -5.50
C ILE A 47 -6.22 -12.76 -4.45
N PHE A 48 -5.33 -11.89 -4.90
CA PHE A 48 -4.62 -10.92 -4.07
C PHE A 48 -5.15 -9.53 -4.37
N ILE A 49 -5.50 -8.78 -3.32
CA ILE A 49 -6.03 -7.43 -3.45
C ILE A 49 -5.38 -6.50 -2.42
N SER A 50 -5.17 -5.24 -2.82
CA SER A 50 -4.78 -4.25 -1.84
C SER A 50 -6.00 -3.58 -1.21
N THR A 51 -6.00 -3.49 0.11
CA THR A 51 -7.08 -2.90 0.90
C THR A 51 -6.87 -1.41 1.19
N GLY A 52 -5.72 -0.85 0.83
CA GLY A 52 -5.36 0.55 1.06
C GLY A 52 -4.17 0.73 2.02
N PRO A 53 -3.88 1.95 2.49
CA PRO A 53 -4.52 3.21 2.10
C PRO A 53 -4.21 3.60 0.63
N GLY A 54 -5.05 4.46 0.06
CA GLY A 54 -5.02 4.86 -1.35
C GLY A 54 -6.30 5.60 -1.73
N SER A 55 -6.56 5.76 -3.04
CA SER A 55 -7.80 6.39 -3.50
C SER A 55 -9.04 5.64 -2.97
N PHE A 56 -9.87 6.32 -2.18
CA PHE A 56 -11.14 5.79 -1.66
C PHE A 56 -11.99 5.15 -2.77
N THR A 57 -12.13 5.85 -3.90
CA THR A 57 -12.88 5.35 -5.06
C THR A 57 -12.23 4.10 -5.63
N GLY A 58 -10.89 4.09 -5.80
CA GLY A 58 -10.17 2.94 -6.34
C GLY A 58 -10.30 1.68 -5.48
N ILE A 59 -10.13 1.82 -4.16
CA ILE A 59 -10.26 0.70 -3.21
C ILE A 59 -11.69 0.14 -3.25
N ARG A 60 -12.71 1.00 -3.20
CA ARG A 60 -14.12 0.58 -3.24
C ARG A 60 -14.48 -0.10 -4.56
N VAL A 61 -14.02 0.43 -5.70
CA VAL A 61 -14.26 -0.19 -7.01
C VAL A 61 -13.61 -1.57 -7.09
N GLY A 62 -12.37 -1.71 -6.61
CA GLY A 62 -11.66 -2.99 -6.57
C GLY A 62 -12.36 -4.05 -5.70
N LEU A 63 -12.76 -3.66 -4.49
CA LEU A 63 -13.46 -4.56 -3.56
C LEU A 63 -14.88 -4.89 -4.01
N ALA A 64 -15.64 -3.93 -4.53
CA ALA A 64 -16.97 -4.20 -5.08
C ALA A 64 -16.91 -5.15 -6.27
N TRP A 65 -15.91 -4.99 -7.14
CA TRP A 65 -15.65 -5.93 -8.23
C TRP A 65 -15.32 -7.33 -7.69
N LEU A 66 -14.45 -7.43 -6.70
CA LEU A 66 -14.07 -8.71 -6.07
C LEU A 66 -15.29 -9.42 -5.47
N TYR A 67 -16.10 -8.71 -4.67
CA TYR A 67 -17.29 -9.29 -4.06
C TYR A 67 -18.30 -9.74 -5.11
N GLY A 68 -18.56 -8.92 -6.14
CA GLY A 68 -19.43 -9.32 -7.24
C GLY A 68 -18.89 -10.51 -8.03
N PHE A 69 -17.58 -10.57 -8.24
CA PHE A 69 -16.89 -11.66 -8.92
C PHE A 69 -17.03 -12.98 -8.14
N LEU A 70 -16.71 -12.98 -6.84
CA LEU A 70 -16.84 -14.15 -5.98
C LEU A 70 -18.31 -14.61 -5.83
N SER A 71 -19.25 -13.68 -5.72
CA SER A 71 -20.69 -14.01 -5.60
C SER A 71 -21.24 -14.74 -6.83
N GLY A 72 -20.60 -14.58 -7.99
CA GLY A 72 -21.02 -15.20 -9.24
C GLY A 72 -20.31 -16.52 -9.54
N LEU A 73 -19.45 -17.01 -8.65
CA LEU A 73 -18.68 -18.24 -8.85
C LEU A 73 -19.19 -19.36 -7.95
N ASP A 74 -19.30 -20.56 -8.52
CA ASP A 74 -19.64 -21.78 -7.79
C ASP A 74 -18.43 -22.41 -7.05
N GLN A 75 -17.27 -21.77 -7.09
CA GLN A 75 -16.02 -22.24 -6.49
C GLN A 75 -15.54 -21.32 -5.36
N ASN A 76 -14.99 -21.92 -4.29
CA ASN A 76 -14.34 -21.19 -3.22
C ASN A 76 -12.92 -20.79 -3.64
N ILE A 77 -12.74 -19.53 -4.05
CA ILE A 77 -11.41 -18.94 -4.29
C ILE A 77 -10.88 -18.37 -2.98
N GLU A 78 -9.61 -18.65 -2.66
CA GLU A 78 -8.95 -18.04 -1.51
C GLU A 78 -8.63 -16.56 -1.80
N VAL A 79 -8.94 -15.67 -0.86
CA VAL A 79 -8.77 -14.22 -1.05
C VAL A 79 -7.83 -13.67 -0.01
N HIS A 80 -6.89 -12.87 -0.48
CA HIS A 80 -5.77 -12.35 0.28
C HIS A 80 -5.76 -10.82 0.20
N GLY A 81 -6.12 -10.17 1.30
CA GLY A 81 -6.12 -8.71 1.43
C GLY A 81 -4.93 -8.20 2.22
N GLU A 82 -4.27 -7.14 1.74
CA GLU A 82 -3.15 -6.52 2.47
C GLU A 82 -2.95 -5.03 2.12
N SER A 83 -2.33 -4.30 3.05
CA SER A 83 -2.06 -2.89 2.91
C SER A 83 -1.06 -2.58 1.78
N SER A 84 -1.41 -1.61 0.93
CA SER A 84 -0.52 -1.04 -0.09
C SER A 84 0.77 -0.47 0.52
N LEU A 85 0.69 0.14 1.71
CA LEU A 85 1.86 0.71 2.37
C LEU A 85 2.76 -0.37 2.97
N LYS A 86 2.18 -1.40 3.58
CA LYS A 86 2.94 -2.56 4.07
C LYS A 86 3.75 -3.19 2.95
N PHE A 87 3.13 -3.44 1.81
CA PHE A 87 3.84 -3.96 0.63
C PHE A 87 4.93 -3.04 0.11
N ALA A 88 4.66 -1.74 0.02
CA ALA A 88 5.66 -0.78 -0.44
C ALA A 88 6.87 -0.73 0.51
N LEU A 89 6.60 -0.74 1.81
CA LEU A 89 7.62 -0.73 2.85
C LEU A 89 8.46 -2.01 2.86
N GLU A 90 7.83 -3.19 2.74
CA GLU A 90 8.53 -4.48 2.60
C GLU A 90 9.44 -4.52 1.36
N TYR A 91 8.98 -3.96 0.25
CA TYR A 91 9.76 -3.88 -0.97
C TYR A 91 10.97 -2.94 -0.77
N LEU A 92 10.76 -1.75 -0.23
CA LEU A 92 11.81 -0.76 -0.02
C LEU A 92 12.84 -1.22 1.02
N SER A 93 12.38 -1.80 2.14
CA SER A 93 13.26 -2.30 3.20
C SER A 93 14.18 -3.42 2.71
N SER A 94 13.75 -4.23 1.74
CA SER A 94 14.60 -5.26 1.13
C SER A 94 15.83 -4.71 0.40
N SER A 95 15.81 -3.42 0.05
CA SER A 95 16.93 -2.72 -0.59
C SER A 95 17.85 -2.00 0.42
N VAL A 96 17.44 -1.93 1.69
CA VAL A 96 18.21 -1.28 2.76
C VAL A 96 19.31 -2.23 3.24
N LYS A 97 20.55 -1.73 3.31
CA LYS A 97 21.70 -2.52 3.77
C LYS A 97 21.87 -2.38 5.29
N GLY A 98 21.72 -3.50 5.99
CA GLY A 98 21.86 -3.58 7.45
C GLY A 98 20.52 -3.71 8.15
N LYS A 99 20.53 -4.15 9.40
CA LYS A 99 19.33 -4.27 10.24
C LYS A 99 19.03 -2.93 10.90
N GLU A 100 18.47 -2.02 10.12
CA GLU A 100 18.06 -0.70 10.57
C GLU A 100 16.57 -0.47 10.35
N ASP A 101 16.07 0.52 11.06
CA ASP A 101 14.67 0.92 11.00
C ASP A 101 14.38 1.60 9.65
N THR A 102 13.25 1.27 9.03
CA THR A 102 12.85 1.82 7.73
C THR A 102 11.53 2.55 7.84
N PHE A 103 11.47 3.76 7.32
CA PHE A 103 10.25 4.58 7.28
C PHE A 103 9.86 4.88 5.83
N LEU A 104 8.56 4.92 5.57
CA LEU A 104 7.96 5.34 4.32
C LEU A 104 6.92 6.42 4.61
N LEU A 105 7.08 7.59 3.99
CA LEU A 105 6.21 8.75 4.13
C LEU A 105 5.52 9.06 2.80
N ILE A 106 4.19 9.16 2.81
CA ILE A 106 3.38 9.47 1.63
C ILE A 106 2.29 10.47 2.00
N SER A 107 2.06 11.47 1.16
CA SER A 107 1.03 12.48 1.41
C SER A 107 -0.38 11.91 1.24
N ASP A 108 -1.28 12.30 2.15
CA ASP A 108 -2.73 12.28 1.94
C ASP A 108 -3.22 13.69 1.56
N THR A 109 -2.64 14.70 2.21
CA THR A 109 -2.85 16.12 1.97
C THR A 109 -1.50 16.87 2.04
N MET A 110 -1.51 18.19 1.84
CA MET A 110 -0.28 18.99 1.97
C MET A 110 0.33 18.95 3.39
N ARG A 111 -0.51 18.81 4.43
CA ARG A 111 -0.07 18.89 5.84
C ARG A 111 -0.09 17.55 6.57
N SER A 112 -0.72 16.54 6.00
CA SER A 112 -0.86 15.22 6.60
C SER A 112 -0.64 14.13 5.57
N GLY A 113 -0.27 12.97 6.07
CA GLY A 113 -0.05 11.80 5.26
C GLY A 113 -0.03 10.54 6.09
N TYR A 114 0.55 9.53 5.50
CA TYR A 114 0.73 8.22 6.10
C TYR A 114 2.20 8.00 6.41
N LEU A 115 2.45 7.39 7.56
CA LEU A 115 3.73 6.88 7.97
C LEU A 115 3.62 5.36 8.06
N ALA A 116 4.49 4.67 7.34
CA ALA A 116 4.69 3.25 7.48
C ALA A 116 6.09 3.02 8.04
N TYR A 117 6.17 2.24 9.11
CA TYR A 117 7.41 1.95 9.84
C TYR A 117 7.67 0.45 9.87
N MET A 118 8.90 0.05 9.56
CA MET A 118 9.39 -1.30 9.76
C MET A 118 10.59 -1.23 10.68
N SER A 119 10.50 -1.90 11.83
CA SER A 119 11.62 -2.01 12.74
C SER A 119 12.68 -2.94 12.19
N LYS A 120 13.91 -2.82 12.70
CA LYS A 120 15.01 -3.76 12.44
C LYS A 120 14.70 -5.22 12.81
N SER A 121 13.69 -5.49 13.64
CA SER A 121 13.23 -6.85 13.96
C SER A 121 12.17 -7.37 12.99
N GLY A 122 11.68 -6.52 12.08
CA GLY A 122 10.69 -6.87 11.06
C GLY A 122 9.25 -6.56 11.45
N SER A 123 9.00 -5.96 12.63
CA SER A 123 7.65 -5.52 12.99
C SER A 123 7.24 -4.32 12.15
N ILE A 124 6.01 -4.33 11.62
CA ILE A 124 5.48 -3.26 10.78
C ILE A 124 4.38 -2.53 11.54
N ASP A 125 4.40 -1.20 11.48
CA ASP A 125 3.35 -0.32 11.99
C ASP A 125 2.94 0.69 10.91
N LEU A 126 1.65 1.02 10.88
CA LEU A 126 1.05 1.92 9.91
C LEU A 126 0.20 2.96 10.63
N SER A 127 0.48 4.24 10.41
CA SER A 127 -0.23 5.33 11.08
C SER A 127 -0.50 6.49 10.13
N GLN A 128 -1.42 7.38 10.53
CA GLN A 128 -1.41 8.75 10.01
C GLN A 128 -0.28 9.54 10.68
N CYS A 129 0.16 10.59 10.00
CA CYS A 129 1.20 11.47 10.48
C CYS A 129 0.98 12.88 9.94
N SER A 130 1.09 13.91 10.78
CA SER A 130 1.12 15.31 10.36
C SER A 130 2.56 15.84 10.25
N LEU A 131 2.74 17.05 9.71
CA LEU A 131 4.04 17.71 9.72
C LEU A 131 4.55 17.98 11.15
N GLU A 132 3.65 18.27 12.09
CA GLU A 132 3.97 18.45 13.51
C GLU A 132 4.45 17.13 14.15
N ASP A 133 3.77 16.01 13.83
CA ASP A 133 4.22 14.68 14.26
C ASP A 133 5.62 14.37 13.70
N LEU A 134 5.85 14.65 12.42
CA LEU A 134 7.16 14.46 11.77
C LEU A 134 8.25 15.33 12.42
N GLU A 135 7.93 16.56 12.83
CA GLU A 135 8.89 17.39 13.55
C GLU A 135 9.31 16.74 14.86
N VAL A 136 8.36 16.24 15.66
CA VAL A 136 8.65 15.56 16.92
C VAL A 136 9.45 14.27 16.67
N LEU A 137 9.04 13.46 15.70
CA LEU A 137 9.72 12.21 15.34
C LEU A 137 11.15 12.45 14.84
N SER A 138 11.35 13.48 14.01
CA SER A 138 12.66 13.82 13.43
C SER A 138 13.72 14.11 14.49
N ASN A 139 13.31 14.64 15.65
CA ASN A 139 14.23 14.87 16.76
C ASN A 139 14.69 13.56 17.41
N LYS A 140 13.82 12.53 17.44
CA LYS A 140 14.16 11.20 17.97
C LYS A 140 15.05 10.41 17.00
N TRP A 141 14.90 10.65 15.70
CA TRP A 141 15.66 9.96 14.65
C TRP A 141 17.13 10.39 14.55
N LYS A 142 17.52 11.52 15.15
CA LYS A 142 18.92 11.99 15.10
C LYS A 142 19.92 11.03 15.73
N ASP A 143 19.48 10.29 16.75
CA ASP A 143 20.34 9.41 17.54
C ASP A 143 20.24 7.94 17.10
N SER A 144 19.46 7.64 16.06
CA SER A 144 19.25 6.29 15.55
C SER A 144 19.73 6.12 14.12
N LYS A 145 20.02 4.87 13.76
CA LYS A 145 20.29 4.50 12.38
C LYS A 145 18.98 4.08 11.72
N GLN A 146 18.55 4.83 10.71
CA GLN A 146 17.34 4.54 9.94
C GLN A 146 17.51 4.95 8.48
N THR A 147 16.69 4.36 7.61
CA THR A 147 16.46 4.85 6.25
C THR A 147 15.04 5.40 6.13
N ILE A 148 14.90 6.61 5.58
CA ILE A 148 13.60 7.28 5.41
C ILE A 148 13.33 7.47 3.92
N PHE A 149 12.29 6.82 3.41
CA PHE A 149 11.77 7.03 2.07
C PHE A 149 10.61 8.02 2.10
N ILE A 150 10.66 9.02 1.22
CA ILE A 150 9.62 10.04 1.09
C ILE A 150 9.15 10.04 -0.36
N ASP A 151 7.86 9.79 -0.58
CA ASP A 151 7.27 9.93 -1.90
C ASP A 151 7.20 11.41 -2.33
N LYS A 152 7.38 11.66 -3.64
CA LYS A 152 7.26 13.00 -4.24
C LYS A 152 5.90 13.67 -4.01
N SER A 153 4.87 12.95 -3.60
CA SER A 153 3.61 13.54 -3.17
C SER A 153 3.72 14.42 -1.92
N TRP A 154 4.73 14.23 -1.07
CA TRP A 154 4.86 14.98 0.21
C TRP A 154 6.08 15.89 0.28
N GLU A 155 6.14 16.88 -0.61
CA GLU A 155 7.25 17.84 -0.70
C GLU A 155 7.51 18.57 0.63
N SER A 156 6.47 18.96 1.36
CA SER A 156 6.61 19.65 2.66
C SER A 156 7.31 18.78 3.73
N ALA A 157 7.06 17.47 3.76
CA ALA A 157 7.76 16.55 4.65
C ALA A 157 9.25 16.43 4.27
N SER A 158 9.55 16.38 2.97
CA SER A 158 10.93 16.37 2.47
C SER A 158 11.70 17.62 2.89
N CYS A 159 11.10 18.81 2.73
CA CYS A 159 11.72 20.07 3.16
C CYS A 159 11.97 20.10 4.67
N LEU A 160 10.98 19.69 5.48
CA LEU A 160 11.10 19.64 6.93
C LEU A 160 12.25 18.72 7.36
N LEU A 161 12.30 17.49 6.85
CA LEU A 161 13.30 16.51 7.26
C LEU A 161 14.71 16.83 6.75
N SER A 162 14.82 17.45 5.57
CA SER A 162 16.12 17.91 5.04
C SER A 162 16.79 18.96 5.95
N SER A 163 15.99 19.78 6.65
CA SER A 163 16.51 20.77 7.61
C SER A 163 17.10 20.15 8.89
N LYS A 164 16.79 18.88 9.18
CA LYS A 164 17.14 18.20 10.43
C LYS A 164 18.47 17.44 10.38
N GLN A 165 19.19 17.49 9.26
CA GLN A 165 20.50 16.82 9.04
C GLN A 165 20.48 15.29 9.25
N LEU A 166 19.39 14.63 8.89
CA LEU A 166 19.32 13.16 8.99
C LEU A 166 20.13 12.50 7.87
N GLU A 167 20.97 11.54 8.24
CA GLU A 167 21.70 10.68 7.32
C GLU A 167 20.69 9.65 6.75
N HIS A 168 20.61 9.48 5.44
CA HIS A 168 19.72 8.50 4.75
C HIS A 168 18.24 8.86 4.54
N ILE A 169 17.97 10.09 4.08
CA ILE A 169 16.68 10.44 3.46
C ILE A 169 16.73 10.20 1.95
N GLN A 170 15.72 9.49 1.42
CA GLN A 170 15.51 9.28 -0.01
C GLN A 170 14.18 9.89 -0.46
N TYR A 171 14.25 11.03 -1.14
CA TYR A 171 13.09 11.69 -1.74
C TYR A 171 12.98 11.36 -3.23
N SER A 172 11.95 10.61 -3.62
CA SER A 172 11.77 10.19 -5.01
C SER A 172 10.32 9.87 -5.33
N ARG A 173 9.96 9.76 -6.62
CA ARG A 173 8.62 9.29 -7.00
C ARG A 173 8.59 7.78 -6.78
N LEU A 174 7.74 7.33 -5.88
CA LEU A 174 7.56 5.93 -5.55
C LEU A 174 6.40 5.35 -6.36
N ASP A 175 6.63 4.22 -7.01
CA ASP A 175 5.59 3.49 -7.74
C ASP A 175 4.94 2.48 -6.79
N ILE A 176 4.19 3.01 -5.81
CA ILE A 176 3.56 2.24 -4.73
C ILE A 176 2.70 1.11 -5.28
N SER A 177 1.98 1.35 -6.37
CA SER A 177 1.15 0.32 -6.98
C SER A 177 1.99 -0.85 -7.53
N ASN A 178 3.12 -0.57 -8.15
CA ASN A 178 4.03 -1.60 -8.66
C ASN A 178 4.78 -2.31 -7.53
N PHE A 179 5.15 -1.60 -6.46
CA PHE A 179 5.70 -2.22 -5.25
C PHE A 179 4.68 -3.17 -4.61
N GLY A 180 3.43 -2.72 -4.49
CA GLY A 180 2.27 -3.52 -4.10
C GLY A 180 2.16 -4.81 -4.88
N VAL A 181 2.12 -4.71 -6.22
CA VAL A 181 2.10 -5.88 -7.10
C VAL A 181 3.31 -6.77 -6.81
N ARG A 182 4.54 -6.26 -6.83
CA ARG A 182 5.75 -7.07 -6.62
C ARG A 182 5.78 -7.81 -5.29
N ALA A 183 5.28 -7.18 -4.23
CA ALA A 183 5.20 -7.82 -2.93
C ALA A 183 4.13 -8.93 -2.91
N MET A 184 2.96 -8.72 -3.51
CA MET A 184 1.94 -9.77 -3.68
C MET A 184 2.49 -10.99 -4.43
N ILE A 185 3.32 -10.76 -5.47
CA ILE A 185 3.98 -11.84 -6.22
C ILE A 185 4.88 -12.66 -5.30
N LYS A 186 5.74 -11.97 -4.56
CA LYS A 186 6.67 -12.63 -3.65
C LYS A 186 5.94 -13.43 -2.58
N GLN A 187 4.81 -12.93 -2.10
CA GLN A 187 3.99 -13.64 -1.11
C GLN A 187 3.21 -14.83 -1.72
N SER A 188 2.77 -14.73 -2.97
CA SER A 188 2.14 -15.86 -3.67
C SER A 188 3.13 -16.97 -4.02
N GLU A 189 4.42 -16.66 -4.17
CA GLU A 189 5.48 -17.66 -4.27
C GLU A 189 5.75 -18.36 -2.92
N SER A 190 5.54 -17.67 -1.79
CA SER A 190 5.86 -18.22 -0.48
C SER A 190 4.76 -19.10 0.11
N LEU A 191 3.48 -18.92 -0.23
CA LEU A 191 2.24 -19.70 0.14
C LEU A 191 2.22 -20.44 1.50
N LYS A 192 3.09 -20.03 2.43
CA LYS A 192 3.24 -20.47 3.83
C LYS A 192 3.06 -19.28 4.77
N THR A 193 2.88 -18.08 4.23
CA THR A 193 2.63 -16.85 4.98
C THR A 193 1.13 -16.65 5.11
N SER A 194 0.67 -16.53 6.35
CA SER A 194 -0.71 -16.18 6.69
C SER A 194 -1.03 -14.79 6.14
N PHE A 195 -2.12 -14.67 5.40
CA PHE A 195 -2.71 -13.36 5.08
C PHE A 195 -3.63 -12.95 6.21
N ASP A 196 -3.64 -11.66 6.54
CA ASP A 196 -4.37 -11.16 7.70
C ASP A 196 -5.90 -11.17 7.49
N CYS A 197 -6.38 -11.38 6.25
CA CYS A 197 -7.81 -11.24 5.93
C CYS A 197 -8.31 -12.26 4.89
N VAL A 198 -9.20 -13.16 5.34
CA VAL A 198 -9.97 -14.09 4.50
C VAL A 198 -11.12 -13.37 3.77
N GLU A 199 -11.56 -12.22 4.29
CA GLU A 199 -12.56 -11.33 3.68
C GLU A 199 -12.03 -9.89 3.68
N PRO A 200 -11.44 -9.41 2.58
CA PRO A 200 -10.66 -8.17 2.58
C PRO A 200 -11.55 -6.93 2.72
N HIS A 201 -11.45 -6.24 3.85
CA HIS A 201 -12.15 -4.96 4.07
C HIS A 201 -11.24 -3.76 3.74
N PRO A 202 -11.80 -2.61 3.36
CA PRO A 202 -11.00 -1.40 3.17
C PRO A 202 -10.20 -1.06 4.43
N TYR A 203 -8.89 -0.86 4.28
CA TYR A 203 -8.01 -0.44 5.36
C TYR A 203 -7.89 1.08 5.38
N TYR A 204 -8.85 1.73 6.03
CA TYR A 204 -8.85 3.17 6.23
C TYR A 204 -8.02 3.53 7.46
N LEU A 205 -6.77 3.95 7.24
CA LEU A 205 -5.98 4.61 8.29
C LEU A 205 -6.52 6.00 8.61
N LYS A 206 -7.32 6.57 7.70
CA LYS A 206 -7.89 7.90 7.85
C LYS A 206 -9.09 7.88 8.80
N LYS A 207 -9.02 8.72 9.84
CA LYS A 207 -10.18 9.04 10.68
C LYS A 207 -11.30 9.63 9.82
N SER A 208 -12.54 9.33 10.17
CA SER A 208 -13.67 9.94 9.49
C SER A 208 -13.62 11.47 9.62
N SER A 209 -14.20 12.19 8.66
CA SER A 209 -14.28 13.66 8.72
C SER A 209 -14.99 14.16 9.99
N VAL A 210 -15.86 13.33 10.58
CA VAL A 210 -16.55 13.61 11.84
C VAL A 210 -15.58 13.48 13.01
N GLU A 211 -14.77 12.43 13.07
CA GLU A 211 -13.73 12.25 14.10
C GLU A 211 -12.65 13.33 14.02
N GLU A 212 -12.16 13.66 12.82
CA GLU A 212 -11.21 14.77 12.63
C GLU A 212 -11.79 16.09 13.14
N ARG A 213 -13.07 16.38 12.82
CA ARG A 213 -13.76 17.58 13.29
C ARG A 213 -13.93 17.59 14.82
N PHE A 214 -14.26 16.45 15.41
CA PHE A 214 -14.44 16.33 16.85
C PHE A 214 -13.12 16.53 17.60
N GLU A 215 -12.01 15.97 17.11
CA GLU A 215 -10.68 16.17 17.71
C GLU A 215 -10.18 17.59 17.57
N ASN A 216 -10.45 18.26 16.44
CA ASN A 216 -10.11 19.67 16.27
C ASN A 216 -10.89 20.55 17.26
N ILE A 217 -12.19 20.30 17.43
CA ILE A 217 -13.01 20.99 18.45
C ILE A 217 -12.46 20.71 19.86
N ALA A 218 -12.09 19.46 20.15
CA ALA A 218 -11.54 19.09 21.45
C ALA A 218 -10.19 19.79 21.74
N LYS A 219 -9.32 19.93 20.72
CA LYS A 219 -8.05 20.68 20.85
C LYS A 219 -8.29 22.17 21.08
N GLU A 220 -9.30 22.75 20.44
CA GLU A 220 -9.66 24.17 20.63
C GLU A 220 -10.24 24.46 22.03
N LEU A 221 -10.88 23.47 22.67
CA LEU A 221 -11.47 23.60 24.02
C LEU A 221 -10.45 23.43 25.16
N VAL A 222 -9.22 22.98 24.86
CA VAL A 222 -8.14 22.75 25.84
C VAL A 222 -7.13 23.91 25.86
N VAL A 223 -7.35 24.95 25.04
CA VAL A 223 -6.61 26.23 25.03
C VAL A 223 -7.40 27.30 25.79
#